data_AF-A0A0V0WYF2-F1
#
_entry.id   AF-A0A0V0WYF2-F1
#
_cell.length_a   1.000
_cell.length_b   1.000
_cell.length_c   1.000
_cell.angle_alpha   90.00
_cell.angle_beta   90.00
_cell.angle_gamma   90.00
#
_symmetry.space_group_name_H-M   'P 1'
#
loop_
_entity.id
_entity.type
_entity.pdbx_description
1 polymer ?
#
loop_
_entity_poly.entity_id
_entity_poly.type
_entity_poly.pdbx_seq_one_letter_code
_entity_poly.pdbx_strand_id
1 'polypeptide(L)'
;MLSFCVHKMEKEAYRVVLRLVQESGNLIRDAFRRAGGVNVMTKTSDVDLVTDVDQKVEQVLVDGIRSKFPDHQFIGEESTAMGKKGMFTDAPTWIIDPIDGTTNFVHKVPYVCISIALYMKKEPRIGIVYNPILEELFTARKGLGAFRNVLNKALLLLTFGVQNRFSLPNAVDVYLQNNKRIVEQGIRGHRSFGSAALNMCYVALGCADAYIEFGLHCWDIAAGRLIVEEAGGLVIDPSGGPIDIMARRVLACSTAELGKAIGDIVEVIDLPKD
;
A
#
# COMPACT_ATOMS: atom_id res chain seq x y z
N MET A 1 3.37 -2.70 -33.04
CA MET A 1 1.91 -2.46 -32.92
C MET A 1 1.37 -2.79 -31.52
N LEU A 2 1.68 -3.95 -30.93
CA LEU A 2 1.27 -4.30 -29.55
C LEU A 2 1.74 -3.32 -28.46
N SER A 3 3.02 -2.93 -28.44
CA SER A 3 3.56 -1.98 -27.43
C SER A 3 2.89 -0.60 -27.48
N PHE A 4 2.54 -0.10 -28.67
CA PHE A 4 1.82 1.17 -28.83
C PHE A 4 0.38 1.09 -28.28
N CYS A 5 -0.31 -0.04 -28.50
CA CYS A 5 -1.67 -0.25 -27.99
C CYS A 5 -1.68 -0.32 -26.46
N VAL A 6 -0.71 -1.04 -25.87
CA VAL A 6 -0.54 -1.13 -24.41
C VAL A 6 -0.31 0.25 -23.79
N HIS A 7 0.58 1.06 -24.35
CA HIS A 7 0.81 2.43 -23.84
C HIS A 7 -0.40 3.35 -23.96
N LYS A 8 -1.22 3.19 -25.01
CA LYS A 8 -2.47 3.97 -25.16
C LYS A 8 -3.49 3.57 -24.10
N MET A 9 -3.69 2.27 -23.87
CA MET A 9 -4.58 1.76 -22.83
C MET A 9 -4.11 2.20 -21.44
N GLU A 10 -2.81 2.06 -21.12
CA GLU A 10 -2.26 2.49 -19.83
C GLU A 10 -2.44 3.99 -19.57
N LYS A 11 -2.31 4.82 -20.62
CA LYS A 11 -2.52 6.27 -20.50
C LYS A 11 -3.99 6.60 -20.23
N GLU A 12 -4.92 5.89 -20.86
CA GLU A 12 -6.35 6.05 -20.61
C GLU A 12 -6.73 5.53 -19.22
N ALA A 13 -6.28 4.34 -18.86
CA ALA A 13 -6.46 3.74 -17.54
C ALA A 13 -5.97 4.66 -16.43
N TYR A 14 -4.77 5.23 -16.56
CA TYR A 14 -4.22 6.19 -15.62
C TYR A 14 -5.14 7.43 -15.46
N ARG A 15 -5.63 7.99 -16.55
CA ARG A 15 -6.51 9.18 -16.51
C ARG A 15 -7.86 8.88 -15.86
N VAL A 16 -8.43 7.71 -16.15
CA VAL A 16 -9.70 7.25 -15.57
C VAL A 16 -9.51 7.08 -14.07
N VAL A 17 -8.50 6.31 -13.65
CA VAL A 17 -8.30 5.98 -12.24
C VAL A 17 -7.86 7.18 -11.43
N LEU A 18 -7.00 8.06 -11.96
CA LEU A 18 -6.62 9.29 -11.25
C LEU A 18 -7.85 10.13 -10.90
N ARG A 19 -8.81 10.26 -11.82
CA ARG A 19 -10.05 10.98 -11.57
C ARG A 19 -10.90 10.30 -10.49
N LEU A 20 -11.09 8.98 -10.60
CA LEU A 20 -11.87 8.22 -9.62
C LEU A 20 -11.25 8.29 -8.23
N VAL A 21 -9.92 8.22 -8.11
CA VAL A 21 -9.19 8.40 -6.84
C VAL A 21 -9.41 9.79 -6.26
N GLN A 22 -9.39 10.84 -7.08
CA GLN A 22 -9.67 12.21 -6.62
C GLN A 22 -11.12 12.38 -6.16
N GLU A 23 -12.08 11.80 -6.89
CA GLU A 23 -13.50 11.79 -6.52
C GLU A 23 -13.73 11.02 -5.21
N SER A 24 -13.16 9.84 -5.07
CA SER A 24 -13.19 9.05 -3.84
C SER A 24 -12.52 9.74 -2.66
N GLY A 25 -11.44 10.49 -2.91
CA GLY A 25 -10.76 11.28 -1.89
C GLY A 25 -11.66 12.37 -1.28
N ASN A 26 -12.60 12.93 -2.06
CA ASN A 26 -13.59 13.86 -1.51
C ASN A 26 -14.54 13.15 -0.52
N LEU A 27 -14.95 11.90 -0.82
CA LEU A 27 -15.79 11.11 0.08
C LEU A 27 -15.10 10.86 1.43
N ILE A 28 -13.80 10.49 1.38
CA ILE A 28 -12.98 10.27 2.58
C ILE A 28 -12.82 11.58 3.34
N ARG A 29 -12.46 12.68 2.68
CA ARG A 29 -12.27 13.99 3.31
C ARG A 29 -13.53 14.49 4.01
N ASP A 30 -14.68 14.37 3.36
CA ASP A 30 -15.96 14.76 3.93
C ASP A 30 -16.28 13.91 5.16
N ALA A 31 -16.13 12.60 5.07
CA ALA A 31 -16.33 11.69 6.20
C ALA A 31 -15.34 11.92 7.35
N PHE A 32 -14.08 12.23 7.03
CA PHE A 32 -13.07 12.58 8.02
C PHE A 32 -13.46 13.84 8.81
N ARG A 33 -14.11 14.82 8.18
CA ARG A 33 -14.53 16.08 8.82
C ARG A 33 -15.89 16.01 9.53
N ARG A 34 -16.68 14.94 9.36
CA ARG A 34 -18.00 14.82 10.03
C ARG A 34 -17.84 14.79 11.55
N ALA A 35 -18.54 15.71 12.22
CA ALA A 35 -18.54 15.83 13.68
C ALA A 35 -19.19 14.63 14.40
N GLY A 36 -20.12 13.93 13.75
CA GLY A 36 -20.81 12.76 14.29
C GLY A 36 -20.02 11.45 14.20
N GLY A 37 -18.75 11.49 13.76
CA GLY A 37 -17.96 10.29 13.52
C GLY A 37 -18.34 9.57 12.23
N VAL A 38 -17.86 8.34 12.10
CA VAL A 38 -18.14 7.40 11.00
C VAL A 38 -18.71 6.12 11.60
N ASN A 39 -19.48 5.36 10.82
CA ASN A 39 -19.99 4.08 11.31
C ASN A 39 -18.84 3.07 11.31
N VAL A 40 -18.41 2.63 12.49
CA VAL A 40 -17.28 1.70 12.66
C VAL A 40 -17.81 0.30 12.90
N MET A 41 -17.31 -0.64 12.11
CA MET A 41 -17.54 -2.08 12.25
C MET A 41 -16.19 -2.77 12.44
N THR A 42 -16.21 -4.02 12.89
CA THR A 42 -15.01 -4.86 13.01
C THR A 42 -15.04 -5.95 11.93
N LYS A 43 -13.85 -6.29 11.40
CA LYS A 43 -13.65 -7.39 10.44
C LYS A 43 -13.27 -8.68 11.19
N THR A 44 -11.98 -9.03 11.20
CA THR A 44 -11.50 -10.32 11.76
C THR A 44 -11.22 -10.29 13.26
N SER A 45 -11.08 -9.09 13.84
CA SER A 45 -10.83 -8.88 15.27
C SER A 45 -11.28 -7.48 15.73
N ASP A 46 -11.32 -7.24 17.04
CA ASP A 46 -11.71 -5.95 17.63
C ASP A 46 -10.77 -4.78 17.28
N VAL A 47 -9.59 -5.09 16.74
CA VAL A 47 -8.57 -4.11 16.29
C VAL A 47 -8.52 -3.96 14.77
N ASP A 48 -9.30 -4.76 14.05
CA ASP A 48 -9.41 -4.76 12.60
C ASP A 48 -10.70 -4.02 12.20
N LEU A 49 -10.58 -2.72 11.94
CA LEU A 49 -11.72 -1.82 11.76
C LEU A 49 -12.08 -1.64 10.29
N VAL A 50 -13.36 -1.39 10.02
CA VAL A 50 -13.90 -1.01 8.71
C VAL A 50 -15.01 0.01 8.87
N THR A 51 -15.18 0.90 7.90
CA THR A 51 -16.30 1.85 7.89
C THR A 51 -17.16 1.71 6.64
N ASP A 52 -18.34 2.33 6.66
CA ASP A 52 -19.20 2.45 5.47
C ASP A 52 -18.52 3.22 4.32
N VAL A 53 -17.48 4.01 4.64
CA VAL A 53 -16.72 4.79 3.68
C VAL A 53 -15.77 3.91 2.88
N ASP A 54 -15.11 2.93 3.52
CA ASP A 54 -14.22 1.96 2.87
C ASP A 54 -14.97 1.23 1.74
N GLN A 55 -16.13 0.66 2.09
CA GLN A 55 -17.00 -0.05 1.14
C GLN A 55 -17.48 0.83 -0.01
N LYS A 56 -17.87 2.08 0.30
CA LYS A 56 -18.35 3.02 -0.71
C LYS A 56 -17.24 3.44 -1.67
N VAL A 57 -16.03 3.70 -1.16
CA VAL A 57 -14.87 4.06 -1.98
C VAL A 57 -14.47 2.91 -2.89
N GLU A 58 -14.41 1.67 -2.38
CA GLU A 58 -14.10 0.51 -3.21
C GLU A 58 -15.14 0.34 -4.33
N GLN A 59 -16.43 0.48 -4.01
CA GLN A 59 -17.50 0.37 -5.01
C GLN A 59 -17.37 1.42 -6.12
N VAL A 60 -17.10 2.69 -5.78
CA VAL A 60 -16.88 3.77 -6.77
C VAL A 60 -15.70 3.46 -7.69
N LEU A 61 -14.59 3.00 -7.12
CA LEU A 61 -13.39 2.65 -7.89
C LEU A 61 -13.67 1.47 -8.82
N VAL A 62 -14.23 0.37 -8.29
CA VAL A 62 -14.51 -0.85 -9.05
C VAL A 62 -15.51 -0.59 -10.18
N ASP A 63 -16.63 0.06 -9.91
CA ASP A 63 -17.65 0.34 -10.93
C ASP A 63 -17.14 1.31 -11.99
N GLY A 64 -16.45 2.37 -11.56
CA GLY A 64 -15.86 3.35 -12.46
C GLY A 64 -14.86 2.72 -13.42
N ILE A 65 -13.99 1.85 -12.91
CA ILE A 65 -13.01 1.12 -13.72
C ILE A 65 -13.71 0.11 -14.62
N ARG A 66 -14.60 -0.72 -14.09
CA ARG A 66 -15.30 -1.77 -14.84
C ARG A 66 -16.14 -1.20 -15.99
N SER A 67 -16.68 0.00 -15.85
CA SER A 67 -17.40 0.69 -16.93
C SER A 67 -16.54 1.00 -18.16
N LYS A 68 -15.21 1.11 -17.99
CA LYS A 68 -14.23 1.39 -19.06
C LYS A 68 -13.44 0.16 -19.45
N PHE A 69 -13.20 -0.74 -18.50
CA PHE A 69 -12.37 -1.92 -18.65
C PHE A 69 -13.12 -3.16 -18.14
N PRO A 70 -14.17 -3.61 -18.86
CA PRO A 70 -15.05 -4.68 -18.38
C PRO A 70 -14.36 -6.03 -18.21
N ASP A 71 -13.29 -6.26 -18.97
CA ASP A 71 -12.51 -7.52 -18.93
C ASP A 71 -11.41 -7.52 -17.86
N HIS A 72 -11.20 -6.41 -17.14
CA HIS A 72 -10.19 -6.35 -16.08
C HIS A 72 -10.69 -7.03 -14.80
N GLN A 73 -9.76 -7.63 -14.08
CA GLN A 73 -9.98 -8.30 -12.80
C GLN A 73 -9.72 -7.34 -11.64
N PHE A 74 -10.14 -7.74 -10.43
CA PHE A 74 -10.04 -6.93 -9.22
C PHE A 74 -9.62 -7.79 -8.04
N ILE A 75 -8.74 -7.24 -7.20
CA ILE A 75 -8.44 -7.70 -5.85
C ILE A 75 -8.63 -6.48 -4.94
N GLY A 76 -9.70 -6.46 -4.16
CA GLY A 76 -10.02 -5.38 -3.24
C GLY A 76 -10.07 -5.88 -1.81
N GLU A 77 -9.63 -5.07 -0.85
CA GLU A 77 -9.67 -5.40 0.57
C GLU A 77 -11.09 -5.76 1.04
N GLU A 78 -12.08 -4.91 0.76
CA GLU A 78 -13.44 -5.07 1.27
C GLU A 78 -14.18 -6.18 0.53
N SER A 79 -13.96 -6.30 -0.78
CA SER A 79 -14.44 -7.44 -1.57
C SER A 79 -13.90 -8.76 -1.02
N THR A 80 -12.61 -8.81 -0.63
CA THR A 80 -11.99 -10.00 -0.07
C THR A 80 -12.58 -10.35 1.29
N ALA A 81 -12.80 -9.37 2.16
CA ALA A 81 -13.48 -9.55 3.45
C ALA A 81 -14.92 -10.11 3.29
N MET A 82 -15.59 -9.78 2.19
CA MET A 82 -16.91 -10.35 1.82
C MET A 82 -16.84 -11.71 1.09
N GLY A 83 -15.67 -12.35 1.02
CA GLY A 83 -15.46 -13.67 0.39
C GLY A 83 -15.26 -13.65 -1.12
N LYS A 84 -15.16 -12.48 -1.76
CA LYS A 84 -14.88 -12.34 -3.20
C LYS A 84 -13.36 -12.31 -3.44
N LYS A 85 -12.68 -13.43 -3.20
CA LYS A 85 -11.24 -13.55 -3.46
C LYS A 85 -10.94 -13.47 -4.95
N GLY A 86 -10.33 -12.36 -5.39
CA GLY A 86 -9.77 -12.24 -6.74
C GLY A 86 -8.54 -13.12 -6.90
N MET A 87 -8.34 -13.70 -8.09
CA MET A 87 -7.13 -14.48 -8.39
C MET A 87 -6.05 -13.57 -8.99
N PHE A 88 -4.83 -13.64 -8.48
CA PHE A 88 -3.69 -12.93 -9.06
C PHE A 88 -3.14 -13.70 -10.28
N THR A 89 -3.74 -13.43 -11.44
CA THR A 89 -3.40 -14.07 -12.73
C THR A 89 -2.55 -13.16 -13.63
N ASP A 90 -2.31 -13.58 -14.87
CA ASP A 90 -1.62 -12.73 -15.86
C ASP A 90 -2.54 -11.69 -16.51
N ALA A 91 -3.85 -11.76 -16.27
CA ALA A 91 -4.82 -10.80 -16.76
C ALA A 91 -4.58 -9.40 -16.16
N PRO A 92 -5.10 -8.34 -16.79
CA PRO A 92 -5.08 -7.01 -16.18
C PRO A 92 -5.89 -7.00 -14.89
N THR A 93 -5.24 -6.74 -13.77
CA THR A 93 -5.85 -6.80 -12.43
C THR A 93 -5.62 -5.50 -11.69
N TRP A 94 -6.69 -4.91 -11.18
CA TRP A 94 -6.64 -3.78 -10.28
C TRP A 94 -6.60 -4.26 -8.84
N ILE A 95 -5.56 -3.87 -8.11
CA ILE A 95 -5.41 -4.16 -6.69
C ILE A 95 -5.71 -2.87 -5.92
N ILE A 96 -6.67 -2.92 -4.99
CA ILE A 96 -7.30 -1.73 -4.38
C ILE A 96 -7.34 -1.88 -2.87
N ASP A 97 -6.80 -0.87 -2.19
CA ASP A 97 -7.14 -0.55 -0.81
C ASP A 97 -7.93 0.79 -0.81
N PRO A 98 -9.21 0.77 -0.45
CA PRO A 98 -10.02 1.99 -0.45
C PRO A 98 -9.59 3.00 0.62
N ILE A 99 -9.10 2.55 1.79
CA ILE A 99 -8.67 3.39 2.91
C ILE A 99 -7.55 2.65 3.68
N ASP A 100 -6.32 2.76 3.20
CA ASP A 100 -5.16 2.30 3.97
C ASP A 100 -4.98 3.26 5.16
N GLY A 101 -4.92 2.69 6.35
CA GLY A 101 -4.99 3.41 7.63
C GLY A 101 -6.40 3.62 8.16
N THR A 102 -7.31 2.65 8.03
CA THR A 102 -8.67 2.73 8.60
C THR A 102 -8.68 3.07 10.09
N THR A 103 -7.74 2.55 10.89
CA THR A 103 -7.58 2.95 12.30
C THR A 103 -7.28 4.44 12.44
N ASN A 104 -6.37 4.98 11.62
CA ASN A 104 -6.09 6.42 11.60
C ASN A 104 -7.33 7.22 11.20
N PHE A 105 -8.08 6.74 10.21
CA PHE A 105 -9.31 7.36 9.74
C PHE A 105 -10.37 7.46 10.85
N VAL A 106 -10.58 6.37 11.60
CA VAL A 106 -11.49 6.34 12.75
C VAL A 106 -11.04 7.31 13.85
N HIS A 107 -9.74 7.36 14.14
CA HIS A 107 -9.17 8.21 15.18
C HIS A 107 -8.84 9.65 14.75
N LYS A 108 -9.18 10.04 13.52
CA LYS A 108 -8.88 11.37 12.95
C LYS A 108 -7.38 11.70 12.92
N VAL A 109 -6.54 10.69 12.75
CA VAL A 109 -5.10 10.85 12.46
C VAL A 109 -4.95 11.04 10.94
N PRO A 110 -4.23 12.07 10.44
CA PRO A 110 -4.30 12.46 9.03
C PRO A 110 -3.44 11.62 8.07
N TYR A 111 -2.99 10.43 8.48
CA TYR A 111 -2.23 9.50 7.63
C TYR A 111 -3.17 8.41 7.14
N VAL A 112 -3.97 8.77 6.13
CA VAL A 112 -5.01 7.93 5.52
C VAL A 112 -4.91 8.08 4.02
N CYS A 113 -4.95 6.99 3.26
CA CYS A 113 -4.86 7.10 1.80
C CYS A 113 -5.69 6.06 1.04
N ILE A 114 -5.99 6.39 -0.21
CA ILE A 114 -6.44 5.42 -1.21
C ILE A 114 -5.19 4.85 -1.87
N SER A 115 -5.07 3.52 -1.95
CA SER A 115 -4.01 2.83 -2.71
C SER A 115 -4.62 2.04 -3.85
N ILE A 116 -4.13 2.26 -5.07
CA ILE A 116 -4.60 1.51 -6.25
C ILE A 116 -3.48 1.26 -7.24
N ALA A 117 -3.40 0.02 -7.73
CA ALA A 117 -2.43 -0.39 -8.73
C ALA A 117 -3.06 -1.21 -9.86
N LEU A 118 -2.55 -1.03 -11.08
CA LEU A 118 -2.82 -1.92 -12.20
C LEU A 118 -1.63 -2.86 -12.38
N TYR A 119 -1.90 -4.16 -12.36
CA TYR A 119 -0.96 -5.21 -12.71
C TYR A 119 -1.34 -5.85 -14.04
N MET A 120 -0.34 -6.21 -14.84
CA MET A 120 -0.52 -7.01 -16.07
C MET A 120 0.61 -8.02 -16.15
N LYS A 121 0.31 -9.31 -16.39
CA LYS A 121 1.32 -10.38 -16.31
C LYS A 121 2.10 -10.37 -14.99
N LYS A 122 1.38 -10.06 -13.90
CA LYS A 122 1.93 -9.92 -12.54
C LYS A 122 3.01 -8.85 -12.37
N GLU A 123 3.15 -7.94 -13.33
CA GLU A 123 4.04 -6.78 -13.25
C GLU A 123 3.23 -5.48 -13.04
N PRO A 124 3.65 -4.61 -12.11
CA PRO A 124 2.98 -3.34 -11.90
C PRO A 124 3.15 -2.41 -13.10
N ARG A 125 2.04 -1.78 -13.52
CA ARG A 125 1.99 -0.86 -14.67
C ARG A 125 1.66 0.56 -14.24
N ILE A 126 0.74 0.71 -13.29
CA ILE A 126 0.26 1.98 -12.72
C ILE A 126 0.18 1.80 -11.21
N GLY A 127 0.58 2.82 -10.44
CA GLY A 127 0.42 2.89 -8.99
C GLY A 127 0.03 4.31 -8.60
N ILE A 128 -1.02 4.44 -7.80
CA ILE A 128 -1.50 5.72 -7.26
C ILE A 128 -1.73 5.52 -5.76
N VAL A 129 -1.14 6.41 -4.96
CA VAL A 129 -1.43 6.54 -3.53
C VAL A 129 -1.83 7.98 -3.27
N TYR A 130 -3.02 8.19 -2.72
CA TYR A 130 -3.56 9.53 -2.49
C TYR A 130 -4.03 9.69 -1.05
N ASN A 131 -3.39 10.59 -0.30
CA ASN A 131 -3.87 11.05 0.99
C ASN A 131 -4.75 12.29 0.80
N PRO A 132 -6.09 12.16 0.93
CA PRO A 132 -7.00 13.27 0.70
C PRO A 132 -7.05 14.29 1.83
N ILE A 133 -6.47 13.98 3.00
CA ILE A 133 -6.44 14.84 4.19
C ILE A 133 -5.26 15.80 4.12
N LEU A 134 -4.08 15.28 3.76
CA LEU A 134 -2.85 16.05 3.55
C LEU A 134 -2.69 16.56 2.11
N GLU A 135 -3.59 16.14 1.22
CA GLU A 135 -3.55 16.45 -0.22
C GLU A 135 -2.25 15.99 -0.90
N GLU A 136 -1.68 14.88 -0.43
CA GLU A 136 -0.48 14.26 -0.98
C GLU A 136 -0.87 13.20 -2.01
N LEU A 137 -0.52 13.45 -3.28
CA LEU A 137 -0.72 12.51 -4.39
C LEU A 137 0.62 11.97 -4.87
N PHE A 138 0.80 10.66 -4.77
CA PHE A 138 1.94 9.93 -5.30
C PHE A 138 1.48 9.08 -6.47
N THR A 139 2.18 9.19 -7.60
CA THR A 139 1.84 8.41 -8.80
C THR A 139 3.08 7.87 -9.48
N ALA A 140 2.96 6.68 -10.05
CA ALA A 140 3.99 6.09 -10.89
C ALA A 140 3.35 5.32 -12.05
N ARG A 141 4.06 5.33 -13.18
CA ARG A 141 3.74 4.50 -14.35
C ARG A 141 5.05 3.86 -14.79
N LYS A 142 5.02 2.56 -15.08
CA LYS A 142 6.26 1.81 -15.37
C LYS A 142 7.07 2.47 -16.49
N GLY A 143 8.34 2.77 -16.20
CA GLY A 143 9.30 3.39 -17.12
C GLY A 143 9.09 4.89 -17.35
N LEU A 144 8.18 5.54 -16.61
CA LEU A 144 7.91 6.98 -16.73
C LEU A 144 8.29 7.76 -15.47
N GLY A 145 8.84 7.10 -14.45
CA GLY A 145 9.21 7.70 -13.18
C GLY A 145 8.05 7.81 -12.19
N ALA A 146 8.42 8.17 -10.96
CA ALA A 146 7.49 8.51 -9.89
C ALA A 146 7.37 10.04 -9.74
N PHE A 147 6.16 10.54 -9.45
CA PHE A 147 5.89 11.97 -9.37
C PHE A 147 5.36 12.38 -7.99
N ARG A 148 6.20 13.21 -7.34
CA ARG A 148 6.09 14.08 -6.15
C ARG A 148 5.75 15.57 -6.36
N ASN A 149 4.76 16.19 -5.73
CA ASN A 149 4.96 17.59 -5.31
C ASN A 149 6.08 17.64 -4.25
N VAL A 150 7.19 18.33 -4.53
CA VAL A 150 8.52 18.09 -3.90
C VAL A 150 8.69 18.82 -2.56
N LEU A 151 9.34 18.16 -1.57
CA LEU A 151 10.21 18.75 -0.51
C LEU A 151 11.01 17.63 0.19
N ASN A 152 12.17 17.96 0.78
CA ASN A 152 13.40 17.13 0.82
C ASN A 152 13.84 16.67 2.24
N LYS A 153 14.49 15.49 2.32
CA LYS A 153 15.35 14.85 3.38
C LYS A 153 14.75 13.85 4.41
N ALA A 154 15.56 12.82 4.71
CA ALA A 154 15.26 11.43 5.12
C ALA A 154 15.03 11.09 6.63
N LEU A 155 14.45 9.89 6.88
CA LEU A 155 13.92 9.29 8.14
C LEU A 155 13.86 7.74 7.99
N LEU A 156 13.41 6.92 8.95
CA LEU A 156 13.10 5.49 8.70
C LEU A 156 11.69 5.20 9.21
N LEU A 157 10.90 4.45 8.44
CA LEU A 157 9.49 4.13 8.76
C LEU A 157 9.34 2.65 8.99
N LEU A 158 8.65 2.27 10.04
CA LEU A 158 8.47 0.89 10.48
C LEU A 158 7.09 0.85 11.12
N THR A 159 6.21 0.03 10.57
CA THR A 159 4.86 -0.18 11.11
C THR A 159 4.65 -1.68 11.30
N PHE A 160 3.82 -2.03 12.28
CA PHE A 160 3.37 -3.40 12.50
C PHE A 160 1.87 -3.43 12.43
N GLY A 161 1.34 -4.10 11.41
CA GLY A 161 -0.07 -4.36 11.23
C GLY A 161 -0.64 -5.02 12.49
N VAL A 162 -1.47 -4.29 13.21
CA VAL A 162 -2.09 -4.73 14.47
C VAL A 162 -3.01 -5.94 14.23
N GLN A 163 -3.50 -6.12 13.00
CA GLN A 163 -4.38 -7.20 12.55
C GLN A 163 -3.78 -8.61 12.75
N ASN A 164 -2.45 -8.78 12.71
CA ASN A 164 -1.83 -10.12 12.76
C ASN A 164 -1.35 -10.56 14.15
N ARG A 165 -1.63 -9.78 15.20
CA ARG A 165 -1.19 -10.09 16.58
C ARG A 165 -1.70 -11.45 17.10
N PHE A 166 -2.79 -11.96 16.53
CA PHE A 166 -3.49 -13.15 17.03
C PHE A 166 -3.30 -14.40 16.17
N SER A 167 -2.65 -14.30 15.01
CA SER A 167 -2.63 -15.38 14.00
C SER A 167 -1.40 -16.29 14.09
N LEU A 168 -0.34 -15.86 14.78
CA LEU A 168 0.93 -16.59 14.90
C LEU A 168 1.50 -16.52 16.32
N PRO A 169 1.85 -17.66 16.93
CA PRO A 169 2.64 -17.68 18.16
C PRO A 169 3.95 -16.88 17.98
N ASN A 170 4.30 -16.05 18.96
CA ASN A 170 5.55 -15.27 19.02
C ASN A 170 5.74 -14.17 17.96
N ALA A 171 4.77 -13.88 17.07
CA ALA A 171 4.93 -12.82 16.05
C ALA A 171 5.21 -11.44 16.67
N VAL A 172 4.61 -11.14 17.83
CA VAL A 172 4.89 -9.92 18.60
C VAL A 172 6.34 -9.90 19.09
N ASP A 173 6.85 -11.02 19.60
CA ASP A 173 8.23 -11.11 20.09
C ASP A 173 9.22 -10.97 18.94
N VAL A 174 9.00 -11.63 17.80
CA VAL A 174 9.83 -11.49 16.60
C VAL A 174 9.83 -10.05 16.11
N TYR A 175 8.66 -9.39 16.09
CA TYR A 175 8.57 -7.97 15.75
C TYR A 175 9.39 -7.09 16.71
N LEU A 176 9.23 -7.25 18.02
CA LEU A 176 9.98 -6.47 19.01
C LEU A 176 11.49 -6.73 18.91
N GLN A 177 11.90 -7.97 18.67
CA GLN A 177 13.30 -8.33 18.47
C GLN A 177 13.87 -7.75 17.17
N ASN A 178 13.12 -7.78 16.07
CA ASN A 178 13.55 -7.13 14.83
C ASN A 178 13.74 -5.62 15.01
N ASN A 179 12.82 -4.96 15.70
CA ASN A 179 12.96 -3.54 16.02
C ASN A 179 14.20 -3.28 16.86
N LYS A 180 14.44 -4.09 17.88
CA LYS A 180 15.65 -4.01 18.69
C LYS A 180 16.91 -4.16 17.83
N ARG A 181 16.99 -5.22 17.01
CA ARG A 181 18.13 -5.49 16.12
C ARG A 181 18.43 -4.30 15.18
N ILE A 182 17.39 -3.67 14.62
CA ILE A 182 17.51 -2.49 13.75
C ILE A 182 17.95 -1.26 14.56
N VAL A 183 17.34 -0.99 15.72
CA VAL A 183 17.69 0.15 16.57
C VAL A 183 19.14 0.07 17.06
N GLU A 184 19.60 -1.14 17.39
CA GLU A 184 20.99 -1.40 17.81
C GLU A 184 22.02 -1.15 16.69
N GLN A 185 21.61 -1.04 15.42
CA GLN A 185 22.49 -0.58 14.33
C GLN A 185 22.78 0.94 14.38
N GLY A 186 22.16 1.68 15.30
CA GLY A 186 22.39 3.13 15.44
C GLY A 186 21.60 3.97 14.44
N ILE A 187 20.40 3.53 14.05
CA ILE A 187 19.51 4.35 13.21
C ILE A 187 19.16 5.68 13.89
N ARG A 188 18.95 6.74 13.10
CA ARG A 188 18.64 8.09 13.62
C ARG A 188 17.27 8.18 14.27
N GLY A 189 16.36 7.28 13.93
CA GLY A 189 15.03 7.24 14.52
C GLY A 189 14.11 6.29 13.79
N HIS A 190 13.10 5.85 14.51
CA HIS A 190 12.01 5.00 14.06
C HIS A 190 10.71 5.82 14.02
N ARG A 191 9.83 5.57 13.05
CA ARG A 191 8.48 6.16 12.99
C ARG A 191 7.47 5.11 12.52
N SER A 192 6.22 5.28 12.91
CA SER A 192 5.10 4.49 12.41
C SER A 192 3.95 5.45 12.10
N PHE A 193 3.60 5.63 10.83
CA PHE A 193 2.47 6.49 10.45
C PHE A 193 1.14 5.76 10.41
N GLY A 194 1.12 4.43 10.44
CA GLY A 194 -0.13 3.65 10.48
C GLY A 194 -0.83 3.49 9.13
N SER A 195 -0.10 3.68 8.02
CA SER A 195 -0.53 3.36 6.66
C SER A 195 0.69 2.82 5.90
N ALA A 196 0.58 1.60 5.38
CA ALA A 196 1.67 0.90 4.71
C ALA A 196 2.02 1.57 3.38
N ALA A 197 1.01 1.93 2.59
CA ALA A 197 1.18 2.58 1.30
C ALA A 197 1.83 3.97 1.45
N LEU A 198 1.45 4.75 2.47
CA LEU A 198 2.12 6.03 2.77
C LEU A 198 3.55 5.84 3.25
N ASN A 199 3.82 4.85 4.09
CA ASN A 199 5.19 4.55 4.52
C ASN A 199 6.10 4.25 3.32
N MET A 200 5.64 3.43 2.36
CA MET A 200 6.39 3.18 1.12
C MET A 200 6.57 4.45 0.28
N CYS A 201 5.52 5.28 0.15
CA CYS A 201 5.60 6.54 -0.59
C CYS A 201 6.58 7.54 0.03
N TYR A 202 6.72 7.54 1.35
CA TYR A 202 7.68 8.35 2.07
C TYR A 202 9.13 7.85 1.90
N VAL A 203 9.34 6.54 1.69
CA VAL A 203 10.63 6.03 1.20
C VAL A 203 10.91 6.54 -0.22
N ALA A 204 9.95 6.42 -1.13
CA ALA A 204 10.10 6.89 -2.51
C ALA A 204 10.41 8.40 -2.61
N LEU A 205 9.88 9.17 -1.66
CA LEU A 205 10.15 10.60 -1.53
C LEU A 205 11.55 10.93 -1.00
N GLY A 206 12.21 9.98 -0.35
CA GLY A 206 13.45 10.22 0.39
C GLY A 206 13.24 11.04 1.66
N CYS A 207 12.00 11.14 2.15
CA CYS A 207 11.77 11.55 3.53
C CYS A 207 11.90 10.36 4.48
N ALA A 208 11.99 9.13 3.95
CA ALA A 208 12.46 7.94 4.65
C ALA A 208 13.49 7.14 3.83
N ASP A 209 14.32 6.33 4.49
CA ASP A 209 15.41 5.53 3.93
C ASP A 209 14.96 4.07 3.71
N ALA A 210 14.08 3.55 4.57
CA ALA A 210 13.52 2.20 4.45
C ALA A 210 12.20 2.05 5.21
N TYR A 211 11.45 1.02 4.79
CA TYR A 211 10.23 0.53 5.37
C TYR A 211 10.17 -1.00 5.31
N ILE A 212 9.92 -1.64 6.45
CA ILE A 212 9.70 -3.08 6.56
C ILE A 212 8.47 -3.35 7.40
N GLU A 213 7.66 -4.29 6.91
CA GLU A 213 6.48 -4.76 7.61
C GLU A 213 6.14 -6.20 7.23
N PHE A 214 5.57 -6.92 8.19
CA PHE A 214 5.07 -8.29 8.05
C PHE A 214 3.57 -8.30 8.34
N GLY A 215 2.84 -9.12 7.60
CA GLY A 215 1.41 -9.29 7.72
C GLY A 215 0.57 -8.26 6.96
N LEU A 216 1.18 -7.53 6.03
CA LEU A 216 0.44 -6.78 5.02
C LEU A 216 -0.35 -7.72 4.10
N HIS A 217 -1.25 -7.15 3.33
CA HIS A 217 -1.89 -7.77 2.18
C HIS A 217 -1.37 -7.16 0.88
N CYS A 218 -1.67 -7.78 -0.25
CA CYS A 218 -1.21 -7.31 -1.55
C CYS A 218 -1.67 -5.87 -1.87
N TRP A 219 -2.84 -5.44 -1.40
CA TRP A 219 -3.37 -4.08 -1.62
C TRP A 219 -2.59 -2.98 -0.88
N ASP A 220 -1.97 -3.30 0.26
CA ASP A 220 -1.08 -2.41 1.00
C ASP A 220 0.23 -2.16 0.24
N ILE A 221 0.71 -3.17 -0.49
CA ILE A 221 2.03 -3.18 -1.12
C ILE A 221 1.96 -2.72 -2.59
N ALA A 222 0.90 -3.09 -3.30
CA ALA A 222 0.84 -3.11 -4.76
C ALA A 222 1.19 -1.78 -5.44
N ALA A 223 0.62 -0.67 -4.96
CA ALA A 223 0.87 0.66 -5.51
C ALA A 223 2.20 1.24 -5.03
N GLY A 224 2.48 1.11 -3.72
CA GLY A 224 3.71 1.56 -3.10
C GLY A 224 4.96 0.95 -3.75
N ARG A 225 4.88 -0.33 -4.14
CA ARG A 225 5.98 -1.02 -4.83
C ARG A 225 6.43 -0.27 -6.07
N LEU A 226 5.50 0.00 -7.00
CA LEU A 226 5.84 0.68 -8.24
C LEU A 226 6.37 2.09 -8.00
N ILE A 227 5.79 2.80 -7.03
CA ILE A 227 6.19 4.17 -6.69
C ILE A 227 7.63 4.20 -6.17
N VAL A 228 8.01 3.27 -5.29
CA VAL A 228 9.40 3.15 -4.80
C VAL A 228 10.36 2.76 -5.93
N GLU A 229 10.03 1.75 -6.73
CA GLU A 229 10.87 1.30 -7.84
C GLU A 229 11.11 2.42 -8.88
N GLU A 230 10.07 3.16 -9.27
CA GLU A 230 10.18 4.24 -10.25
C GLU A 230 10.83 5.51 -9.68
N ALA A 231 10.93 5.63 -8.35
CA ALA A 231 11.75 6.65 -7.68
C ALA A 231 13.24 6.24 -7.59
N GLY A 232 13.59 5.03 -8.03
CA GLY A 232 14.95 4.49 -7.97
C GLY A 232 15.28 3.72 -6.69
N GLY A 233 14.28 3.47 -5.84
CA GLY A 233 14.42 2.62 -4.66
C GLY A 233 14.35 1.12 -4.98
N LEU A 234 14.49 0.30 -3.95
CA LEU A 234 14.42 -1.15 -4.00
C LEU A 234 13.19 -1.63 -3.21
N VAL A 235 12.47 -2.62 -3.74
CA VAL A 235 11.41 -3.33 -3.01
C VAL A 235 11.67 -4.82 -3.13
N ILE A 236 11.91 -5.48 -2.00
CA ILE A 236 12.28 -6.89 -1.91
C ILE A 236 11.51 -7.61 -0.81
N ASP A 237 11.58 -8.94 -0.83
CA ASP A 237 11.22 -9.75 0.32
C ASP A 237 12.25 -9.52 1.43
N PRO A 238 11.85 -9.35 2.71
CA PRO A 238 12.79 -9.21 3.82
C PRO A 238 13.81 -10.36 3.97
N SER A 239 13.52 -11.55 3.40
CA SER A 239 14.48 -12.67 3.29
C SER A 239 15.61 -12.45 2.26
N GLY A 240 15.61 -11.32 1.55
CA GLY A 240 16.60 -10.95 0.53
C GLY A 240 16.25 -11.39 -0.90
N GLY A 241 15.13 -12.09 -1.08
CA GLY A 241 14.65 -12.53 -2.39
C GLY A 241 13.84 -11.47 -3.15
N PRO A 242 13.44 -11.77 -4.40
CA PRO A 242 12.49 -10.94 -5.15
C PRO A 242 11.18 -10.76 -4.39
N ILE A 243 10.58 -9.58 -4.47
CA ILE A 243 9.29 -9.31 -3.84
C ILE A 243 8.18 -10.20 -4.42
N ASP A 244 7.45 -10.87 -3.54
CA ASP A 244 6.15 -11.47 -3.81
C ASP A 244 5.09 -10.68 -3.03
N ILE A 245 4.29 -9.87 -3.73
CA ILE A 245 3.27 -9.02 -3.09
C ILE A 245 2.17 -9.82 -2.40
N MET A 246 2.05 -11.13 -2.69
CA MET A 246 1.10 -12.03 -2.04
C MET A 246 1.69 -12.67 -0.77
N ALA A 247 2.99 -12.53 -0.51
CA ALA A 247 3.69 -13.19 0.60
C ALA A 247 3.53 -12.47 1.96
N ARG A 248 2.73 -11.40 2.00
CA ARG A 248 2.40 -10.66 3.22
C ARG A 248 3.61 -10.09 3.96
N ARG A 249 4.62 -9.64 3.21
CA ARG A 249 5.85 -9.04 3.76
C ARG A 249 6.54 -8.19 2.72
N VAL A 250 7.15 -7.10 3.17
CA VAL A 250 7.84 -6.16 2.27
C VAL A 250 9.01 -5.52 2.99
N LEU A 251 10.09 -5.28 2.24
CA LEU A 251 11.17 -4.37 2.59
C LEU A 251 11.38 -3.41 1.42
N ALA A 252 10.97 -2.16 1.59
CA ALA A 252 11.18 -1.05 0.68
C ALA A 252 12.34 -0.19 1.18
N CYS A 253 13.35 0.08 0.35
CA CYS A 253 14.54 0.83 0.73
C CYS A 253 14.92 1.86 -0.33
N SER A 254 15.65 2.89 0.07
CA SER A 254 16.25 3.87 -0.83
C SER A 254 17.42 3.30 -1.64
N THR A 255 18.15 2.31 -1.09
CA THR A 255 19.25 1.63 -1.80
C THR A 255 19.28 0.12 -1.55
N ALA A 256 19.99 -0.60 -2.42
CA ALA A 256 20.16 -2.05 -2.31
C ALA A 256 21.07 -2.46 -1.15
N GLU A 257 22.09 -1.66 -0.84
CA GLU A 257 22.99 -1.90 0.29
C GLU A 257 22.22 -1.84 1.62
N LEU A 258 21.31 -0.87 1.75
CA LEU A 258 20.44 -0.78 2.93
C LEU A 258 19.44 -1.93 2.99
N GLY A 259 18.83 -2.30 1.87
CA GLY A 259 17.96 -3.48 1.78
C GLY A 259 18.66 -4.75 2.24
N LYS A 260 19.90 -4.98 1.77
CA LYS A 260 20.70 -6.12 2.21
C LYS A 260 21.05 -6.04 3.70
N ALA A 261 21.50 -4.87 4.18
CA ALA A 261 21.87 -4.70 5.58
C ALA A 261 20.71 -4.97 6.55
N ILE A 262 19.49 -4.54 6.20
CA ILE A 262 18.29 -4.83 7.00
C ILE A 262 17.92 -6.31 6.87
N GLY A 263 17.90 -6.87 5.65
CA GLY A 263 17.60 -8.28 5.42
C GLY A 263 18.52 -9.24 6.18
N ASP A 264 19.81 -8.90 6.30
CA ASP A 264 20.83 -9.72 6.98
C ASP A 264 20.62 -9.79 8.51
N ILE A 265 19.83 -8.89 9.11
CA ILE A 265 19.62 -8.81 10.57
C ILE A 265 18.20 -9.11 11.03
N VAL A 266 17.21 -9.07 10.13
CA VAL A 266 15.81 -9.31 10.52
C VAL A 266 15.46 -10.80 10.43
N GLU A 267 14.64 -11.24 11.37
CA GLU A 267 14.03 -12.55 11.34
C GLU A 267 12.69 -12.48 10.62
N VAL A 268 12.49 -13.36 9.64
CA VAL A 268 11.30 -13.36 8.79
C VAL A 268 10.13 -13.99 9.54
N ILE A 269 8.97 -13.34 9.45
CA ILE A 269 7.69 -13.91 9.89
C ILE A 269 7.02 -14.52 8.66
N ASP A 270 6.84 -15.84 8.66
CA ASP A 270 6.14 -16.56 7.60
C ASP A 270 4.63 -16.58 7.87
N LEU A 271 3.87 -15.99 6.94
CA LEU A 271 2.41 -15.96 6.96
C LEU A 271 1.86 -16.67 5.71
N PRO A 272 0.65 -17.24 5.78
CA PRO A 272 -0.04 -17.72 4.59
C PRO A 272 -0.19 -16.60 3.55
N LYS A 273 0.02 -16.92 2.29
CA LYS A 273 -0.20 -15.98 1.18
C LYS A 273 -1.69 -15.66 1.01
N ASP A 274 -1.98 -14.50 0.44
CA ASP A 274 -3.35 -14.03 0.16
C ASP A 274 -4.17 -14.95 -0.77
#